data_AF-A0A9P7ZIT7-F1
#
_entry.id   AF-A0A9P7ZIT7-F1
#
_cell.length_a   1.000
_cell.length_b   1.000
_cell.length_c   1.000
_cell.angle_alpha   90.00
_cell.angle_beta   90.00
_cell.angle_gamma   90.00
#
_symmetry.space_group_name_H-M   'P 1'
#
loop_
_entity.id
_entity.type
_entity.pdbx_description
1 polymer ?
#
loop_
_entity_poly.entity_id
_entity_poly.type
_entity_poly.pdbx_seq_one_letter_code
_entity_poly.pdbx_strand_id
1 'polypeptide(L)'
;MAPQVTSWEGLLWVSEETDEDTGDFKYTMFATMEDDMIYYGQINRPKTDISFQQVTDALARIPDEEILPQWPEDFTLTKAPQELPSKIFIKRPKLALYDVFREHKVTHLLQKSLAEEVEAMEILRSHPHPNIVGYHGCHVRRGYITGLVLDRHVHDLESYLKSGYIIHDEDLFMEALESAIHHLHSLSWAHNDINPTNILVAEDKRPILIDFGSARRVGEALSTSRGTKGWIDGEMKDYTTSETRHDTSALTKLRTWLSHPTFED
;
A
#
# COMPACT_ATOMS: atom_id res chain seq x y z
N MET A 1 0.80 0.82 -28.42
CA MET A 1 2.17 1.36 -28.30
C MET A 1 2.39 1.66 -26.83
N ALA A 2 3.64 1.65 -26.35
CA ALA A 2 3.92 2.07 -24.97
C ALA A 2 3.78 3.59 -24.85
N PRO A 3 3.38 4.11 -23.68
CA PRO A 3 3.35 5.54 -23.41
C PRO A 3 4.75 6.14 -23.50
N GLN A 4 4.83 7.38 -23.99
CA GLN A 4 6.08 8.12 -24.05
C GLN A 4 6.47 8.59 -22.65
N VAL A 5 7.68 8.27 -22.22
CA VAL A 5 8.26 8.79 -20.97
C VAL A 5 9.06 10.04 -21.29
N THR A 6 8.85 11.11 -20.52
CA THR A 6 9.57 12.39 -20.69
C THR A 6 10.23 12.90 -19.41
N SER A 7 9.94 12.28 -18.26
CA SER A 7 10.52 12.61 -16.96
C SER A 7 10.47 11.41 -16.02
N TRP A 8 11.30 11.39 -14.98
CA TRP A 8 11.28 10.34 -13.97
C TRP A 8 10.04 10.44 -13.07
N GLU A 9 9.56 11.66 -12.82
CA GLU A 9 8.35 11.96 -12.04
C GLU A 9 7.07 11.48 -12.73
N GLY A 10 7.12 11.23 -14.04
CA GLY A 10 6.00 10.66 -14.81
C GLY A 10 5.89 9.14 -14.70
N LEU A 11 6.85 8.47 -14.05
CA LEU A 11 6.80 7.03 -13.78
C LEU A 11 5.99 6.75 -12.52
N LEU A 12 5.35 5.58 -12.48
CA LEU A 12 4.77 5.08 -11.24
C LEU A 12 5.85 4.74 -10.22
N TRP A 13 6.98 4.24 -10.71
CA TRP A 13 8.12 3.82 -9.91
C TRP A 13 9.35 3.64 -10.79
N VAL A 14 10.54 3.88 -10.22
CA VAL A 14 11.84 3.58 -10.81
C VAL A 14 12.82 3.21 -9.70
N SER A 15 13.59 2.13 -9.91
CA SER A 15 14.62 1.68 -8.98
C SER A 15 15.83 1.12 -9.72
N GLU A 16 16.96 1.04 -9.02
CA GLU A 16 18.17 0.38 -9.47
C GLU A 16 18.44 -0.82 -8.57
N GLU A 17 18.64 -1.97 -9.19
CA GLU A 17 19.02 -3.20 -8.51
C GLU A 17 20.55 -3.28 -8.40
N THR A 18 21.02 -3.65 -7.23
CA THR A 18 22.44 -3.91 -6.95
C THR A 18 22.61 -5.32 -6.43
N ASP A 19 23.76 -5.92 -6.68
CA ASP A 19 24.12 -7.18 -6.04
C ASP A 19 24.26 -7.00 -4.53
N GLU A 20 23.58 -7.84 -3.74
CA GLU A 20 23.62 -7.76 -2.28
C GLU A 20 25.03 -8.05 -1.71
N ASP A 21 25.81 -8.92 -2.37
CA ASP A 21 27.13 -9.31 -1.89
C ASP A 21 28.23 -8.34 -2.35
N THR A 22 28.18 -7.90 -3.62
CA THR A 22 29.24 -7.06 -4.20
C THR A 22 28.92 -5.58 -4.20
N GLY A 23 27.64 -5.20 -4.06
CA GLY A 23 27.16 -3.83 -4.25
C GLY A 23 27.18 -3.38 -5.72
N ASP A 24 27.49 -4.28 -6.66
CA ASP A 24 27.59 -3.93 -8.07
C ASP A 24 26.22 -3.68 -8.68
N PHE A 25 26.12 -2.63 -9.50
CA PHE A 25 24.91 -2.35 -10.26
C PHE A 25 24.54 -3.52 -11.19
N LYS A 26 23.27 -3.91 -11.19
CA LYS A 26 22.70 -4.92 -12.09
C LYS A 26 21.89 -4.29 -13.22
N TYR A 27 20.82 -3.58 -12.87
CA TYR A 27 19.90 -2.98 -13.83
C TYR A 27 19.02 -1.89 -13.22
N THR A 28 18.51 -0.98 -14.06
CA THR A 28 17.44 -0.05 -13.72
C THR A 28 16.12 -0.62 -14.21
N MET A 29 15.10 -0.54 -13.36
CA MET A 29 13.75 -0.98 -13.67
C MET A 29 12.74 0.11 -13.36
N PHE A 30 11.65 0.11 -14.10
CA PHE A 30 10.66 1.17 -14.06
C PHE A 30 9.31 0.67 -14.51
N ALA A 31 8.28 1.32 -13.98
CA ALA A 31 6.91 1.12 -14.41
C ALA A 31 6.22 2.46 -14.68
N THR A 32 5.34 2.47 -15.68
CA THR A 32 4.43 3.58 -15.96
C THR A 32 3.04 3.03 -16.25
N MET A 33 2.07 3.92 -16.41
CA MET A 33 0.69 3.56 -16.65
C MET A 33 0.02 4.56 -17.58
N GLU A 34 -0.77 4.03 -18.51
CA GLU A 34 -1.62 4.79 -19.42
C GLU A 34 -2.98 4.06 -19.50
N ASP A 35 -4.08 4.79 -19.31
CA ASP A 35 -5.44 4.23 -19.31
C ASP A 35 -5.61 2.97 -18.43
N ASP A 36 -5.08 3.02 -17.21
CA ASP A 36 -5.06 1.91 -16.25
C ASP A 36 -4.27 0.67 -16.71
N MET A 37 -3.61 0.69 -17.87
CA MET A 37 -2.70 -0.37 -18.33
C MET A 37 -1.31 -0.11 -17.81
N ILE A 38 -0.68 -1.14 -17.23
CA ILE A 38 0.63 -1.03 -16.62
C ILE A 38 1.69 -1.49 -17.62
N TYR A 39 2.73 -0.69 -17.75
CA TYR A 39 3.88 -0.96 -18.58
C TYR A 39 5.11 -1.04 -17.71
N TYR A 40 5.95 -2.04 -17.95
CA TYR A 40 7.18 -2.27 -17.22
C TYR A 40 8.36 -2.37 -18.19
N GLY A 41 9.50 -1.85 -17.77
CA GLY A 41 10.75 -1.97 -18.50
C GLY A 41 11.93 -2.14 -17.56
N GLN A 42 13.00 -2.67 -18.13
CA GLN A 42 14.26 -2.94 -17.45
C GLN A 42 15.41 -2.70 -18.42
N ILE A 43 16.46 -2.03 -17.96
CA ILE A 43 17.65 -1.69 -18.75
C ILE A 43 18.90 -1.93 -17.90
N ASN A 44 19.90 -2.60 -18.45
CA ASN A 44 21.18 -2.87 -17.77
C ASN A 44 22.13 -1.66 -17.84
N ARG A 45 21.67 -0.48 -17.40
CA ARG A 45 22.44 0.77 -17.29
C ARG A 45 21.88 1.61 -16.14
N PRO A 46 22.69 2.42 -15.44
CA PRO A 46 22.19 3.28 -14.38
C PRO A 46 21.32 4.41 -14.92
N LYS A 47 20.45 4.97 -14.05
CA LYS A 47 19.55 6.10 -14.34
C LYS A 47 20.28 7.31 -14.94
N THR A 48 21.52 7.56 -14.52
CA THR A 48 22.35 8.66 -15.03
C THR A 48 22.72 8.51 -16.50
N ASP A 49 22.67 7.28 -17.04
CA ASP A 49 23.18 6.91 -18.36
C ASP A 49 22.07 6.45 -19.32
N ILE A 50 20.80 6.58 -18.91
CA ILE A 50 19.62 6.21 -19.70
C ILE A 50 18.91 7.47 -20.21
N SER A 51 18.63 7.51 -21.51
CA SER A 51 17.72 8.51 -22.08
C SER A 51 16.26 8.09 -21.94
N PHE A 52 15.32 9.05 -21.85
CA PHE A 52 13.89 8.74 -21.77
C PHE A 52 13.35 8.02 -23.02
N GLN A 53 13.99 8.17 -24.18
CA GLN A 53 13.66 7.37 -25.36
C GLN A 53 13.97 5.89 -25.12
N GLN A 54 15.13 5.58 -24.53
CA GLN A 54 15.48 4.19 -24.18
C GLN A 54 14.53 3.61 -23.13
N VAL A 55 14.10 4.41 -22.14
CA VAL A 55 13.06 4.01 -21.18
C VAL A 55 11.78 3.64 -21.94
N THR A 56 11.31 4.52 -22.81
CA THR A 56 10.11 4.32 -23.62
C THR A 56 10.19 3.07 -24.49
N ASP A 57 11.32 2.85 -25.17
CA ASP A 57 11.53 1.71 -26.07
C ASP A 57 11.58 0.37 -25.32
N ALA A 58 11.98 0.39 -24.05
CA ALA A 58 12.07 -0.79 -23.20
C ALA A 58 10.75 -1.15 -22.49
N LEU A 59 9.72 -0.30 -22.57
CA LEU A 59 8.43 -0.56 -21.95
C LEU A 59 7.63 -1.64 -22.70
N ALA A 60 7.22 -2.67 -21.97
CA ALA A 60 6.25 -3.66 -22.42
C ALA A 60 5.02 -3.64 -21.51
N ARG A 61 3.83 -3.78 -22.11
CA ARG A 61 2.58 -3.91 -21.34
C ARG A 61 2.61 -5.22 -20.56
N ILE A 62 2.34 -5.15 -19.26
CA ILE A 62 2.08 -6.33 -18.43
C ILE A 62 0.63 -6.78 -18.72
N PRO A 63 0.37 -8.05 -19.05
CA PRO A 63 -0.99 -8.58 -19.14
C PRO A 63 -1.76 -8.37 -17.83
N ASP A 64 -3.02 -7.93 -17.90
CA ASP A 64 -3.81 -7.62 -16.70
C ASP A 64 -3.97 -8.88 -15.82
N GLU A 65 -4.19 -10.03 -16.45
CA GLU A 65 -4.31 -11.35 -15.82
C GLU A 65 -3.06 -11.83 -15.06
N GLU A 66 -1.91 -11.18 -15.28
CA GLU A 66 -0.66 -11.51 -14.58
C GLU A 66 -0.62 -10.87 -13.19
N ILE A 67 -1.19 -9.68 -13.02
CA ILE A 67 -0.98 -8.84 -11.82
C ILE A 67 -2.26 -8.29 -11.18
N LEU A 68 -3.41 -8.35 -11.87
CA LEU A 68 -4.70 -7.84 -11.38
C LEU A 68 -5.70 -8.97 -11.13
N PRO A 69 -6.46 -8.95 -10.02
CA PRO A 69 -7.54 -9.89 -9.81
C PRO A 69 -8.72 -9.57 -10.74
N GLN A 70 -9.38 -10.62 -11.21
CA GLN A 70 -10.59 -10.49 -12.02
C GLN A 70 -11.73 -9.88 -11.21
N TRP A 71 -12.51 -9.01 -11.86
CA TRP A 71 -13.75 -8.52 -11.30
C TRP A 71 -14.79 -9.65 -11.25
N PRO A 72 -15.35 -9.98 -10.07
CA PRO A 72 -16.30 -11.07 -9.98
C PRO A 72 -17.66 -10.68 -10.58
N GLU A 73 -18.30 -11.63 -11.26
CA GLU A 73 -19.63 -11.44 -11.86
C GLU A 73 -20.78 -11.58 -10.85
N ASP A 74 -20.51 -12.03 -9.63
CA ASP A 74 -21.50 -12.30 -8.59
C ASP A 74 -21.96 -11.07 -7.79
N PHE A 75 -21.45 -9.87 -8.15
CA PHE A 75 -21.78 -8.58 -7.53
C PHE A 75 -21.55 -8.53 -6.01
N THR A 76 -20.67 -9.38 -5.48
CA THR A 76 -20.33 -9.39 -4.04
C THR A 76 -19.47 -8.20 -3.63
N LEU A 77 -18.76 -7.59 -4.58
CA LEU A 77 -17.87 -6.45 -4.35
C LEU A 77 -18.52 -5.12 -4.74
N THR A 78 -18.12 -4.06 -4.05
CA THR A 78 -18.56 -2.71 -4.36
C THR A 78 -17.72 -2.15 -5.51
N LYS A 79 -18.36 -1.80 -6.63
CA LYS A 79 -17.70 -1.07 -7.72
C LYS A 79 -17.70 0.43 -7.44
N ALA A 80 -16.55 1.08 -7.62
CA ALA A 80 -16.45 2.53 -7.47
C ALA A 80 -17.35 3.28 -8.48
N PRO A 81 -17.88 4.47 -8.11
CA PRO A 81 -18.71 5.27 -9.00
C PRO A 81 -17.93 5.69 -10.26
N GLN A 82 -18.66 5.90 -11.36
CA GLN A 82 -18.06 6.33 -12.63
C GLN A 82 -17.46 7.73 -12.53
N GLU A 83 -18.17 8.64 -11.86
CA GLU A 83 -17.68 9.97 -11.50
C GLU A 83 -17.07 9.89 -10.10
N LEU A 84 -15.75 10.07 -10.04
CA LEU A 84 -15.01 9.98 -8.79
C LEU A 84 -15.04 11.33 -8.05
N PRO A 85 -15.14 11.34 -6.70
CA PRO A 85 -15.02 12.56 -5.91
C PRO A 85 -13.69 13.29 -6.15
N SER A 86 -13.62 14.59 -5.83
CA SER A 86 -12.43 15.41 -6.12
C SER A 86 -11.20 15.10 -5.26
N LYS A 87 -11.38 14.59 -4.04
CA LYS A 87 -10.31 14.27 -3.08
C LYS A 87 -10.14 12.75 -2.91
N ILE A 88 -9.84 12.05 -4.01
CA ILE A 88 -9.60 10.59 -3.98
C ILE A 88 -8.14 10.20 -4.21
N PHE A 89 -7.80 9.03 -3.70
CA PHE A 89 -6.56 8.30 -3.96
C PHE A 89 -6.93 6.92 -4.49
N ILE A 90 -6.36 6.53 -5.64
CA ILE A 90 -6.54 5.17 -6.16
C ILE A 90 -5.33 4.34 -5.77
N LYS A 91 -5.50 3.47 -4.77
CA LYS A 91 -4.44 2.55 -4.34
C LYS A 91 -4.28 1.44 -5.36
N ARG A 92 -3.07 1.28 -5.90
CA ARG A 92 -2.71 0.29 -6.94
C ARG A 92 -1.90 -0.86 -6.33
N PRO A 93 -1.77 -2.00 -7.04
CA PRO A 93 -0.83 -3.05 -6.66
C PRO A 93 0.59 -2.51 -6.44
N LYS A 94 1.32 -3.11 -5.50
CA LYS A 94 2.70 -2.73 -5.16
C LYS A 94 3.68 -3.19 -6.25
N LEU A 95 3.73 -2.45 -7.36
CA LEU A 95 4.54 -2.80 -8.56
C LEU A 95 6.05 -2.83 -8.33
N ALA A 96 6.53 -2.22 -7.24
CA ALA A 96 7.93 -2.32 -6.83
C ALA A 96 8.37 -3.77 -6.48
N LEU A 97 7.43 -4.71 -6.37
CA LEU A 97 7.70 -6.14 -6.16
C LEU A 97 7.59 -6.97 -7.44
N TYR A 98 7.22 -6.35 -8.57
CA TYR A 98 6.87 -7.08 -9.78
C TYR A 98 8.06 -7.85 -10.37
N ASP A 99 9.23 -7.22 -10.42
CA ASP A 99 10.48 -7.80 -10.91
C ASP A 99 10.89 -9.04 -10.10
N VAL A 100 10.95 -8.91 -8.77
CA VAL A 100 11.26 -10.00 -7.85
C VAL A 100 10.24 -11.13 -7.99
N PHE A 101 8.95 -10.79 -8.01
CA PHE A 101 7.90 -11.80 -8.14
C PHE A 101 7.91 -12.48 -9.51
N ARG A 102 8.27 -11.75 -10.57
CA ARG A 102 8.43 -12.30 -11.91
C ARG A 102 9.61 -13.26 -11.98
N GLU A 103 10.75 -12.90 -11.41
CA GLU A 103 11.94 -13.77 -11.34
C GLU A 103 11.63 -15.08 -10.63
N HIS A 104 10.94 -15.01 -9.49
CA HIS A 104 10.53 -16.17 -8.71
C HIS A 104 9.25 -16.87 -9.21
N LYS A 105 8.63 -16.38 -10.30
CA LYS A 105 7.39 -16.92 -10.91
C LYS A 105 6.19 -16.95 -9.95
N VAL A 106 6.06 -15.90 -9.14
CA VAL A 106 5.01 -15.72 -8.12
C VAL A 106 4.23 -14.41 -8.29
N THR A 107 4.12 -13.88 -9.52
CA THR A 107 3.35 -12.65 -9.82
C THR A 107 1.89 -12.70 -9.41
N HIS A 108 1.30 -13.91 -9.33
CA HIS A 108 -0.04 -14.14 -8.76
C HIS A 108 -0.20 -13.60 -7.32
N LEU A 109 0.90 -13.39 -6.59
CA LEU A 109 0.87 -12.77 -5.26
C LEU A 109 0.47 -11.28 -5.30
N LEU A 110 0.72 -10.56 -6.40
CA LEU A 110 0.21 -9.19 -6.58
C LEU A 110 -1.32 -9.18 -6.66
N GLN A 111 -1.88 -10.13 -7.41
CA GLN A 111 -3.33 -10.32 -7.51
C GLN A 111 -3.93 -10.65 -6.15
N LYS A 112 -3.30 -11.62 -5.47
CA LYS A 112 -3.71 -12.08 -4.15
C LYS A 112 -3.68 -10.93 -3.13
N SER A 113 -2.59 -10.17 -3.04
CA SER A 113 -2.49 -9.05 -2.09
C SER A 113 -3.56 -7.99 -2.33
N LEU A 114 -3.85 -7.66 -3.59
CA LEU A 114 -4.91 -6.70 -3.91
C LEU A 114 -6.29 -7.25 -3.54
N ALA A 115 -6.57 -8.52 -3.85
CA ALA A 115 -7.84 -9.17 -3.52
C ALA A 115 -8.07 -9.27 -2.00
N GLU A 116 -7.03 -9.61 -1.25
CA GLU A 116 -7.09 -9.68 0.22
C GLU A 116 -7.36 -8.30 0.83
N GLU A 117 -6.79 -7.22 0.29
CA GLU A 117 -7.12 -5.86 0.74
C GLU A 117 -8.56 -5.47 0.42
N VAL A 118 -9.05 -5.85 -0.77
CA VAL A 118 -10.46 -5.62 -1.14
C VAL A 118 -11.40 -6.29 -0.15
N GLU A 119 -11.12 -7.54 0.25
CA GLU A 119 -11.93 -8.25 1.26
C GLU A 119 -12.02 -7.47 2.58
N ALA A 120 -10.89 -7.00 3.09
CA ALA A 120 -10.85 -6.18 4.31
C ALA A 120 -11.68 -4.90 4.16
N MET A 121 -11.54 -4.21 3.02
CA MET A 121 -12.23 -2.95 2.77
C MET A 121 -13.75 -3.12 2.59
N GLU A 122 -14.24 -4.22 2.01
CA GLU A 122 -15.68 -4.50 1.91
C GLU A 122 -16.32 -4.73 3.29
N ILE A 123 -15.61 -5.40 4.21
CA ILE A 123 -16.06 -5.58 5.60
C ILE A 123 -16.16 -4.22 6.31
N LEU A 124 -15.14 -3.38 6.17
CA LEU A 124 -15.08 -2.05 6.78
C LEU A 124 -16.09 -1.08 6.17
N ARG A 125 -16.38 -1.19 4.88
CA ARG A 125 -17.44 -0.42 4.23
C ARG A 125 -18.80 -0.66 4.87
N SER A 126 -19.06 -1.90 5.25
CA SER A 126 -20.32 -2.30 5.89
C SER A 126 -20.40 -1.86 7.37
N HIS A 127 -19.27 -1.50 7.96
CA HIS A 127 -19.12 -1.10 9.36
C HIS A 127 -18.18 0.12 9.43
N PRO A 128 -18.61 1.32 8.98
CA PRO A 128 -17.74 2.47 8.89
C PRO A 128 -17.33 2.98 10.28
N HIS A 129 -16.09 3.48 10.38
CA HIS A 129 -15.57 4.15 11.57
C HIS A 129 -14.91 5.47 11.16
N PRO A 130 -15.08 6.58 11.91
CA PRO A 130 -14.54 7.88 11.52
C PRO A 130 -13.03 7.83 11.27
N ASN A 131 -12.26 7.18 12.14
CA ASN A 131 -10.80 7.09 12.06
C ASN A 131 -10.26 5.94 11.20
N ILE A 132 -11.07 5.41 10.28
CA ILE A 132 -10.66 4.47 9.23
C ILE A 132 -10.92 5.15 7.88
N VAL A 133 -10.02 4.96 6.91
CA VAL A 133 -10.15 5.61 5.59
C VAL A 133 -11.46 5.28 4.90
N GLY A 134 -12.07 6.28 4.28
CA GLY A 134 -13.27 6.07 3.46
C GLY A 134 -12.93 5.28 2.20
N TYR A 135 -13.69 4.23 1.93
CA TYR A 135 -13.59 3.38 0.75
C TYR A 135 -14.83 3.52 -0.12
N HIS A 136 -14.59 3.87 -1.39
CA HIS A 136 -15.63 4.15 -2.38
C HIS A 136 -15.90 2.97 -3.32
N GLY A 137 -15.15 1.87 -3.19
CA GLY A 137 -15.26 0.68 -4.04
C GLY A 137 -14.01 0.39 -4.86
N CYS A 138 -14.05 -0.72 -5.57
CA CYS A 138 -13.03 -1.17 -6.51
C CYS A 138 -13.06 -0.32 -7.79
N HIS A 139 -11.88 0.16 -8.22
CA HIS A 139 -11.68 0.76 -9.53
C HIS A 139 -11.53 -0.33 -10.59
N VAL A 140 -12.55 -0.51 -11.43
CA VAL A 140 -12.62 -1.63 -12.38
C VAL A 140 -12.40 -1.16 -13.82
N ARG A 141 -11.49 -1.83 -14.53
CA ARG A 141 -11.22 -1.63 -15.96
C ARG A 141 -10.95 -2.97 -16.62
N ARG A 142 -11.43 -3.12 -17.86
CA ARG A 142 -11.16 -4.30 -18.70
C ARG A 142 -11.49 -5.65 -18.03
N GLY A 143 -12.44 -5.67 -17.09
CA GLY A 143 -12.81 -6.87 -16.34
C GLY A 143 -11.91 -7.19 -15.13
N TYR A 144 -11.03 -6.28 -14.74
CA TYR A 144 -10.11 -6.45 -13.61
C TYR A 144 -10.28 -5.36 -12.57
N ILE A 145 -10.01 -5.69 -11.32
CA ILE A 145 -9.83 -4.72 -10.24
C ILE A 145 -8.44 -4.13 -10.41
N THR A 146 -8.40 -2.86 -10.77
CA THR A 146 -7.15 -2.15 -11.07
C THR A 146 -6.68 -1.28 -9.91
N GLY A 147 -7.49 -1.16 -8.85
CA GLY A 147 -7.15 -0.46 -7.60
C GLY A 147 -8.34 -0.28 -6.67
N LEU A 148 -8.10 0.27 -5.48
CA LEU A 148 -9.13 0.67 -4.52
C LEU A 148 -9.27 2.19 -4.52
N VAL A 149 -10.50 2.70 -4.56
CA VAL A 149 -10.76 4.14 -4.47
C VAL A 149 -10.95 4.52 -3.01
N LEU A 150 -10.04 5.31 -2.48
CA LEU A 150 -9.97 5.73 -1.08
C LEU A 150 -10.04 7.26 -0.96
N ASP A 151 -10.42 7.77 0.21
CA ASP A 151 -10.27 9.18 0.54
C ASP A 151 -8.79 9.58 0.53
N ARG A 152 -8.48 10.76 -0.03
CA ARG A 152 -7.12 11.30 -0.07
C ARG A 152 -6.85 12.26 1.08
N HIS A 153 -5.74 12.04 1.76
CA HIS A 153 -5.13 13.01 2.67
C HIS A 153 -3.72 13.35 2.22
N VAL A 154 -3.17 14.45 2.71
CA VAL A 154 -1.90 15.01 2.22
C VAL A 154 -0.70 14.30 2.81
N HIS A 155 -0.75 13.97 4.11
CA HIS A 155 0.38 13.43 4.85
C HIS A 155 -0.03 12.21 5.66
N ASP A 156 0.80 11.18 5.62
CA ASP A 156 0.92 10.22 6.71
C ASP A 156 1.56 10.89 7.95
N LEU A 157 1.46 10.24 9.11
CA LEU A 157 1.89 10.79 10.39
C LEU A 157 3.40 11.06 10.42
N GLU A 158 4.20 10.19 9.80
CA GLU A 158 5.64 10.39 9.72
C GLU A 158 5.98 11.64 8.91
N SER A 159 5.48 11.72 7.68
CA SER A 159 5.66 12.85 6.77
C SER A 159 5.11 14.16 7.36
N TYR A 160 4.02 14.09 8.11
CA TYR A 160 3.41 15.22 8.80
C TYR A 160 4.36 15.79 9.86
N LEU A 161 4.94 14.93 10.71
CA LEU A 161 5.89 15.35 11.76
C LEU A 161 7.25 15.76 11.18
N LYS A 162 7.76 15.05 10.16
CA LYS A 162 8.97 15.43 9.38
C LYS A 162 8.87 16.84 8.80
N SER A 163 7.66 17.24 8.39
CA SER A 163 7.38 18.57 7.84
C SER A 163 7.29 19.68 8.92
N GLY A 164 7.55 19.36 10.19
CA GLY A 164 7.54 20.30 11.31
C GLY A 164 6.15 20.60 11.88
N TYR A 165 5.10 19.91 11.43
CA TYR A 165 3.80 19.98 12.08
C TYR A 165 3.81 19.20 13.40
N ILE A 166 2.89 19.54 14.30
CA ILE A 166 2.77 18.92 15.62
C ILE A 166 1.37 18.35 15.84
N ILE A 167 1.29 17.28 16.63
CA ILE A 167 0.05 16.78 17.22
C ILE A 167 -0.08 17.46 18.59
N HIS A 168 -1.11 18.29 18.78
CA HIS A 168 -1.24 19.10 19.99
C HIS A 168 -1.70 18.28 21.21
N ASP A 169 -2.53 17.27 20.98
CA ASP A 169 -3.08 16.40 22.01
C ASP A 169 -2.80 14.94 21.58
N GLU A 170 -1.63 14.45 21.97
CA GLU A 170 -1.18 13.09 21.65
C GLU A 170 -2.10 12.03 22.25
N ASP A 171 -2.64 12.27 23.45
CA ASP A 171 -3.54 11.34 24.11
C ASP A 171 -4.86 11.22 23.36
N LEU A 172 -5.50 12.33 22.99
CA LEU A 172 -6.72 12.32 22.18
C LEU A 172 -6.49 11.70 20.80
N PHE A 173 -5.33 11.96 20.19
CA PHE A 173 -4.95 11.34 18.92
C PHE A 173 -4.84 9.82 19.05
N MET A 174 -4.14 9.34 20.09
CA MET A 174 -3.98 7.91 20.34
C MET A 174 -5.31 7.25 20.73
N GLU A 175 -6.16 7.89 21.53
CA GLU A 175 -7.51 7.39 21.86
C GLU A 175 -8.38 7.20 20.61
N ALA A 176 -8.33 8.16 19.68
CA ALA A 176 -9.06 8.06 18.41
C ALA A 176 -8.54 6.93 17.51
N LEU A 177 -7.23 6.69 17.49
CA LEU A 177 -6.62 5.58 16.77
C LEU A 177 -6.96 4.23 17.42
N GLU A 178 -6.85 4.14 18.74
CA GLU A 178 -7.23 2.96 19.53
C GLU A 178 -8.70 2.59 19.30
N SER A 179 -9.60 3.59 19.18
CA SER A 179 -11.00 3.36 18.80
C SER A 179 -11.16 2.68 17.43
N ALA A 180 -10.38 3.10 16.42
CA ALA A 180 -10.39 2.44 15.10
C ALA A 180 -9.92 0.99 15.16
N ILE A 181 -8.86 0.73 15.93
CA ILE A 181 -8.32 -0.62 16.10
C ILE A 181 -9.28 -1.52 16.89
N HIS A 182 -9.87 -0.99 17.97
CA HIS A 182 -10.90 -1.70 18.72
C HIS A 182 -12.10 -2.06 17.84
N HIS A 183 -12.52 -1.12 16.98
CA HIS A 183 -13.57 -1.36 16.00
C HIS A 183 -13.22 -2.50 15.04
N LEU A 184 -12.01 -2.50 14.46
CA LEU A 184 -11.53 -3.58 13.59
C LEU A 184 -11.50 -4.94 14.33
N HIS A 185 -10.99 -4.95 15.56
CA HIS A 185 -10.92 -6.14 16.41
C HIS A 185 -12.32 -6.69 16.75
N SER A 186 -13.31 -5.82 16.95
CA SER A 186 -14.70 -6.21 17.21
C SER A 186 -15.33 -6.98 16.03
N LEU A 187 -14.81 -6.78 14.82
CA LEU A 187 -15.22 -7.51 13.61
C LEU A 187 -14.46 -8.83 13.43
N SER A 188 -13.61 -9.22 14.40
CA SER A 188 -12.69 -10.36 14.33
C SER A 188 -11.60 -10.23 13.27
N TRP A 189 -11.18 -8.99 12.97
CA TRP A 189 -10.03 -8.69 12.10
C TRP A 189 -8.90 -8.06 12.90
N ALA A 190 -7.67 -8.22 12.45
CA ALA A 190 -6.50 -7.48 12.93
C ALA A 190 -5.81 -6.80 11.74
N HIS A 191 -5.16 -5.66 11.97
CA HIS A 191 -4.47 -4.89 10.93
C HIS A 191 -3.13 -5.51 10.56
N ASN A 192 -2.36 -5.96 11.55
CA ASN A 192 -1.05 -6.63 11.43
C ASN A 192 0.06 -5.79 10.77
N ASP A 193 -0.09 -4.47 10.72
CA ASP A 193 0.91 -3.58 10.11
C ASP A 193 0.74 -2.11 10.54
N ILE A 194 0.47 -1.88 11.82
CA ILE A 194 0.33 -0.51 12.33
C ILE A 194 1.71 0.11 12.45
N ASN A 195 1.89 1.26 11.81
CA ASN A 195 3.08 2.10 11.87
C ASN A 195 2.70 3.55 11.49
N PRO A 196 3.59 4.55 11.63
CA PRO A 196 3.31 5.95 11.31
C PRO A 196 2.95 6.21 9.85
N THR A 197 3.52 5.46 8.90
CA THR A 197 3.24 5.65 7.47
C THR A 197 1.87 5.09 7.07
N ASN A 198 1.31 4.20 7.88
CA ASN A 198 -0.06 3.65 7.75
C ASN A 198 -1.13 4.45 8.52
N ILE A 199 -0.81 5.67 8.96
CA ILE A 199 -1.76 6.57 9.64
C ILE A 199 -1.73 7.92 8.94
N LEU A 200 -2.83 8.31 8.30
CA LEU A 200 -2.95 9.66 7.73
C LEU A 200 -3.42 10.66 8.80
N VAL A 201 -3.03 11.92 8.63
CA VAL A 201 -3.51 13.03 9.46
C VAL A 201 -4.56 13.82 8.66
N ALA A 202 -5.81 13.80 9.13
CA ALA A 202 -6.89 14.55 8.50
C ALA A 202 -6.77 16.07 8.73
N GLU A 203 -7.58 16.84 8.01
CA GLU A 203 -7.57 18.31 8.09
C GLU A 203 -7.93 18.81 9.50
N ASP A 204 -8.85 18.11 10.16
CA ASP A 204 -9.27 18.29 11.55
C ASP A 204 -8.31 17.63 12.57
N LYS A 205 -7.12 17.20 12.13
CA LYS A 205 -6.01 16.68 12.96
C LYS A 205 -6.23 15.33 13.63
N ARG A 206 -7.31 14.62 13.32
CA ARG A 206 -7.53 13.26 13.82
C ARG A 206 -6.76 12.21 12.98
N PRO A 207 -6.42 11.04 13.54
CA PRO A 207 -5.81 9.94 12.80
C PRO A 207 -6.83 9.29 11.85
N ILE A 208 -6.33 8.81 10.72
CA ILE A 208 -7.05 7.94 9.78
C ILE A 208 -6.18 6.72 9.51
N LEU A 209 -6.63 5.55 9.94
CA LEU A 209 -5.94 4.30 9.65
C LEU A 209 -6.11 3.90 8.18
N ILE A 210 -5.00 3.53 7.53
CA ILE A 210 -4.91 3.09 6.13
C ILE A 210 -4.07 1.82 5.98
N ASP A 211 -4.03 1.30 4.75
CA ASP A 211 -3.28 0.10 4.33
C ASP A 211 -3.73 -1.19 5.03
N PHE A 212 -4.89 -1.67 4.62
CA PHE A 212 -5.45 -2.94 5.08
C PHE A 212 -4.93 -4.14 4.28
N GLY A 213 -3.82 -3.99 3.52
CA GLY A 213 -3.24 -5.08 2.73
C GLY A 213 -2.76 -6.26 3.58
N SER A 214 -2.36 -5.99 4.82
CA SER A 214 -1.96 -6.99 5.83
C SER A 214 -3.12 -7.42 6.75
N ALA A 215 -4.30 -6.78 6.63
CA ALA A 215 -5.41 -7.03 7.53
C ALA A 215 -6.08 -8.36 7.20
N ARG A 216 -6.29 -9.23 8.18
CA ARG A 216 -6.90 -10.56 8.01
C ARG A 216 -7.82 -10.87 9.17
N ARG A 217 -8.65 -11.91 9.04
CA ARG A 217 -9.41 -12.41 10.19
C ARG A 217 -8.44 -13.01 11.20
N VAL A 218 -8.71 -12.80 12.48
CA VAL A 218 -7.89 -13.33 13.56
C VAL A 218 -7.79 -14.86 13.45
N GLY A 219 -6.56 -15.38 13.45
CA GLY A 219 -6.25 -16.80 13.28
C GLY A 219 -5.95 -17.24 11.84
N GLU A 220 -6.17 -16.37 10.84
CA GLU A 220 -5.78 -16.68 9.45
C GLU A 220 -4.29 -16.46 9.21
N ALA A 221 -3.74 -17.17 8.22
CA ALA A 221 -2.34 -17.01 7.83
C ALA A 221 -2.12 -15.65 7.16
N LEU A 222 -1.08 -14.94 7.60
CA LEU A 222 -0.59 -13.74 6.96
C LEU A 222 0.21 -14.12 5.70
N SER A 223 -0.06 -13.43 4.59
CA SER A 223 0.53 -13.73 3.29
C SER A 223 1.81 -12.92 3.05
N THR A 224 1.93 -12.28 1.89
CA THR A 224 3.08 -11.50 1.44
C THR A 224 3.19 -10.14 2.09
N SER A 225 2.07 -9.53 2.48
CA SER A 225 2.03 -8.26 3.22
C SER A 225 1.80 -8.57 4.69
N ARG A 226 2.80 -8.30 5.53
CA ARG A 226 2.70 -8.43 6.98
C ARG A 226 3.82 -7.69 7.67
N GLY A 227 3.47 -6.89 8.67
CA GLY A 227 4.42 -6.27 9.60
C GLY A 227 5.46 -5.35 8.98
N THR A 228 5.80 -4.31 9.71
CA THR A 228 6.94 -3.45 9.37
C THR A 228 8.06 -3.69 10.38
N LYS A 229 9.30 -3.81 9.91
CA LYS A 229 10.48 -3.92 10.79
C LYS A 229 10.51 -2.74 11.76
N GLY A 230 10.84 -2.98 13.02
CA GLY A 230 10.77 -1.97 14.09
C GLY A 230 9.38 -1.83 14.72
N TRP A 231 8.31 -2.16 13.98
CA TRP A 231 6.92 -2.05 14.45
C TRP A 231 6.35 -3.39 14.94
N ILE A 232 6.89 -4.53 14.49
CA ILE A 232 6.51 -5.87 14.98
C ILE A 232 7.27 -6.32 16.22
N ASP A 233 6.66 -7.21 17.01
CA ASP A 233 7.34 -7.96 18.05
C ASP A 233 7.91 -9.27 17.52
N GLY A 234 9.14 -9.58 17.93
CA GLY A 234 9.85 -10.78 17.51
C GLY A 234 10.34 -10.70 16.06
N GLU A 235 10.54 -11.86 15.46
CA GLU A 235 11.11 -12.00 14.12
C GLU A 235 10.00 -12.15 13.06
N MET A 236 10.24 -11.64 11.86
CA MET A 236 9.29 -11.71 10.73
C MET A 236 8.91 -13.16 10.34
N LYS A 237 9.78 -14.13 10.67
CA LYS A 237 9.53 -15.57 10.45
C LYS A 237 8.45 -16.14 11.38
N ASP A 238 8.25 -15.53 12.55
CA ASP A 238 7.28 -15.96 13.55
C ASP A 238 5.96 -15.18 13.41
N TYR A 239 6.00 -14.02 12.75
CA TYR A 239 4.87 -13.16 12.43
C TYR A 239 4.06 -13.71 11.24
N THR A 240 3.39 -14.85 11.41
CA THR A 240 2.78 -15.61 10.30
C THR A 240 1.27 -15.80 10.40
N THR A 241 0.67 -15.48 11.54
CA THR A 241 -0.77 -15.64 11.81
C THR A 241 -1.34 -14.30 12.26
N SER A 242 -2.53 -13.96 11.79
CA SER A 242 -3.20 -12.71 12.13
C SER A 242 -3.64 -12.72 13.59
N GLU A 243 -3.24 -11.71 14.35
CA GLU A 243 -3.50 -11.65 15.79
C GLU A 243 -3.67 -10.21 16.28
N THR A 244 -4.66 -9.98 17.14
CA THR A 244 -4.92 -8.65 17.71
C THR A 244 -3.76 -8.14 18.57
N ARG A 245 -2.98 -9.04 19.20
CA ARG A 245 -1.80 -8.65 20.00
C ARG A 245 -0.74 -7.93 19.18
N HIS A 246 -0.69 -8.18 17.87
CA HIS A 246 0.22 -7.48 16.97
C HIS A 246 -0.10 -5.99 16.92
N ASP A 247 -1.38 -5.66 16.80
CA ASP A 247 -1.86 -4.29 16.75
C ASP A 247 -1.67 -3.59 18.11
N THR A 248 -1.98 -4.27 19.21
CA THR A 248 -1.79 -3.73 20.57
C THR A 248 -0.32 -3.41 20.86
N SER A 249 0.60 -4.27 20.43
CA SER A 249 2.03 -4.03 20.56
C SER A 249 2.48 -2.83 19.72
N ALA A 250 2.07 -2.79 18.45
CA ALA A 250 2.40 -1.70 17.55
C ALA A 250 1.86 -0.35 18.06
N LEU A 251 0.65 -0.30 18.63
CA LEU A 251 0.10 0.89 19.29
C LEU A 251 0.94 1.36 20.49
N THR A 252 1.46 0.43 21.29
CA THR A 252 2.33 0.75 22.43
C THR A 252 3.64 1.39 21.95
N LYS A 253 4.24 0.85 20.88
CA LYS A 253 5.43 1.43 20.25
C LYS A 253 5.13 2.80 19.64
N LEU A 254 4.00 2.92 18.96
CA LEU A 254 3.56 4.18 18.34
C LEU A 254 3.36 5.27 19.37
N ARG A 255 2.73 4.98 20.51
CA ARG A 255 2.57 5.94 21.62
C ARG A 255 3.92 6.45 22.11
N THR A 256 4.89 5.56 22.27
CA THR A 256 6.25 5.92 22.71
C THR A 256 6.99 6.73 21.65
N TRP A 257 6.88 6.34 20.39
CA TRP A 257 7.46 7.03 19.25
C TRP A 257 6.86 8.42 19.05
N LEU A 258 5.54 8.59 19.22
CA LEU A 258 4.87 9.86 19.01
C LEU A 258 5.39 10.97 19.94
N SER A 259 5.73 10.62 21.18
CA SER A 259 6.32 11.57 22.14
C SER A 259 7.78 11.92 21.84
N HIS A 260 8.50 11.07 21.09
CA HIS A 260 9.88 11.29 20.67
C HIS A 260 10.12 10.76 19.25
N PRO A 261 9.59 11.43 18.20
CA PRO A 261 9.63 10.90 16.84
C PRO A 261 11.06 10.75 16.35
N THR A 262 11.43 9.52 15.97
CA THR A 262 12.66 9.23 15.25
C THR A 262 12.33 8.88 13.82
N PHE A 263 13.08 9.44 12.90
CA PHE A 263 12.89 9.26 11.47
C PHE A 263 14.04 8.44 10.91
N GLU A 264 13.72 7.39 10.17
CA GLU A 264 14.74 6.72 9.34
C GLU A 264 15.02 7.62 8.12
N ASP A 265 16.31 7.71 7.78
CA ASP A 265 16.86 8.48 6.65
C ASP A 265 16.73 7.71 5.34
#